data_AF-A0A850K981-F1
#
_entry.id   AF-A0A850K981-F1
#
_cell.length_a   1.000
_cell.length_b   1.000
_cell.length_c   1.000
_cell.angle_alpha   90.00
_cell.angle_beta   90.00
_cell.angle_gamma   90.00
#
_symmetry.space_group_name_H-M   'P 1'
#
loop_
_entity.id
_entity.type
_entity.pdbx_description
1 polymer ?
#
loop_
_entity_poly.entity_id
_entity_poly.type
_entity_poly.pdbx_seq_one_letter_code
_entity_poly.pdbx_strand_id
1 'polypeptide(L)' 'MTDFFVAIGLAITIEGILYALFPDGMKRMMMQVLTMPSNAVRSAGITAAILGVALVWIIRG' A
#
# COMPACT_ATOMS: atom_id res chain seq x y z
N MET A 1 -14.22 3.17 -16.11
CA MET A 1 -12.81 3.29 -16.54
C MET A 1 -12.08 4.39 -15.79
N THR A 2 -12.70 5.56 -15.61
CA THR A 2 -12.14 6.70 -14.85
C THR A 2 -11.74 6.31 -13.42
N ASP A 3 -12.58 5.55 -12.73
CA ASP A 3 -12.35 5.14 -11.33
C ASP A 3 -11.05 4.37 -11.12
N PHE A 4 -10.62 3.57 -12.11
CA PHE A 4 -9.36 2.85 -12.03
C PHE A 4 -8.17 3.81 -12.06
N PHE A 5 -8.19 4.78 -12.98
CA PHE A 5 -7.15 5.82 -13.05
C PHE A 5 -7.16 6.72 -11.81
N VAL A 6 -8.34 7.01 -11.25
CA VAL A 6 -8.47 7.75 -9.98
C VAL A 6 -7.84 6.96 -8.83
N ALA A 7 -8.10 5.65 -8.73
CA ALA A 7 -7.52 4.81 -7.70
C ALA A 7 -5.99 4.75 -7.78
N ILE A 8 -5.44 4.61 -9.01
CA ILE A 8 -3.99 4.67 -9.24
C ILE A 8 -3.42 6.04 -8.84
N GLY A 9 -4.06 7.13 -9.27
CA GLY A 9 -3.65 8.49 -8.95
C GLY A 9 -3.62 8.74 -7.44
N LEU A 10 -4.62 8.24 -6.72
CA LEU A 10 -4.69 8.35 -5.27
C LEU A 10 -3.57 7.54 -4.58
N ALA A 11 -3.30 6.32 -5.04
CA ALA A 11 -2.22 5.49 -4.50
C ALA A 11 -0.84 6.19 -4.63
N ILE A 12 -0.54 6.75 -5.81
CA ILE A 12 0.70 7.50 -6.06
C ILE A 12 0.75 8.76 -5.18
N THR A 13 -0.36 9.47 -5.03
CA THR A 13 -0.43 10.69 -4.20
C THR A 13 -0.14 10.37 -2.74
N ILE A 14 -0.75 9.32 -2.19
CA ILE A 14 -0.55 8.89 -0.80
C ILE A 14 0.90 8.48 -0.57
N GLU A 15 1.47 7.65 -1.45
CA GLU A 15 2.89 7.27 -1.40
C GLU A 15 3.81 8.51 -1.43
N GLY A 16 3.57 9.44 -2.35
CA GLY A 16 4.35 10.68 -2.47
C GLY A 16 4.30 11.56 -1.21
N ILE A 17 3.13 11.70 -0.60
CA ILE A 17 2.94 12.45 0.65
C ILE A 17 3.73 11.77 1.79
N LEU A 18 3.69 10.45 1.90
CA LEU A 18 4.44 9.72 2.91
C LEU A 18 5.96 9.90 2.76
N TYR A 19 6.48 9.86 1.53
CA TYR A 19 7.90 10.15 1.30
C TYR A 19 8.27 11.60 1.59
N ALA A 20 7.39 12.57 1.30
CA ALA A 20 7.67 13.99 1.52
C ALA A 20 7.60 14.38 3.01
N LEU A 21 6.61 13.87 3.75
CA LEU A 21 6.42 14.20 5.17
C LEU A 21 7.30 13.35 6.09
N PHE A 22 7.52 12.08 5.77
CA PHE A 22 8.19 11.10 6.64
C PHE A 22 9.28 10.30 5.91
N PRO A 23 10.28 10.96 5.29
CA PRO A 23 11.28 10.28 4.46
C PRO A 23 12.09 9.23 5.23
N ASP A 24 12.49 9.53 6.46
CA ASP A 24 13.29 8.59 7.27
C ASP A 24 12.44 7.45 7.85
N GLY A 25 11.15 7.68 8.08
CA GLY A 25 10.20 6.63 8.45
C GLY A 25 10.07 5.59 7.34
N MET A 26 9.89 6.06 6.09
CA MET A 26 9.79 5.18 4.92
C MET A 26 11.09 4.40 4.67
N LYS A 27 12.26 5.04 4.78
CA LYS A 27 13.55 4.35 4.67
C LYS A 27 13.69 3.22 5.72
N ARG A 28 13.30 3.48 6.97
CA ARG A 28 13.33 2.47 8.05
C ARG A 28 12.38 1.31 7.76
N MET A 29 11.17 1.60 7.29
CA MET A 29 10.20 0.58 6.89
C MET A 29 10.77 -0.31 5.77
N MET A 30 11.36 0.28 4.73
CA MET A 30 11.97 -0.47 3.63
C MET A 30 13.10 -1.38 4.12
N MET A 31 13.96 -0.88 5.01
CA MET A 31 15.02 -1.69 5.62
C MET A 31 14.46 -2.88 6.39
N GLN A 32 13.35 -2.71 7.13
CA GLN A 32 12.70 -3.82 7.82
C GLN A 32 12.17 -4.85 6.83
N VAL A 33 11.49 -4.42 5.76
CA VAL A 33 10.96 -5.31 4.72
C VAL A 33 12.07 -6.13 4.06
N LEU A 34 13.25 -5.55 3.82
CA LEU A 34 14.40 -6.25 3.26
C LEU A 34 14.96 -7.36 4.16
N THR A 35 14.78 -7.25 5.48
CA THR A 35 15.20 -8.27 6.43
C THR A 35 14.17 -9.38 6.64
N MET A 36 12.94 -9.21 6.14
CA MET A 36 11.88 -10.20 6.28
C MET A 36 12.02 -11.32 5.25
N PRO A 37 11.70 -12.58 5.61
CA PRO A 37 11.65 -13.66 4.64
C PRO A 37 10.54 -13.40 3.61
N SER A 38 10.78 -13.79 2.35
CA SER A 38 9.84 -13.52 1.23
C SER A 38 8.43 -14.07 1.47
N ASN A 39 8.31 -15.16 2.23
CA ASN A 39 7.01 -15.69 2.67
C ASN A 39 6.21 -14.68 3.49
N ALA A 40 6.83 -14.05 4.49
CA ALA A 40 6.15 -13.09 5.36
C ALA A 40 5.72 -11.83 4.59
N VAL A 41 6.57 -11.34 3.68
CA VAL A 41 6.20 -10.21 2.81
C VAL A 41 5.04 -10.59 1.88
N ARG A 42 5.05 -11.81 1.34
CA ARG A 42 3.99 -12.31 0.47
C ARG A 42 2.66 -12.46 1.21
N SER A 43 2.67 -13.03 2.42
CA SER A 43 1.45 -13.18 3.21
C SER A 43 0.88 -11.83 3.61
N ALA A 44 1.72 -10.90 4.08
CA ALA A 44 1.30 -9.53 4.39
C ALA A 44 0.69 -8.82 3.17
N GLY A 45 1.32 -8.94 1.99
CA GLY A 45 0.82 -8.36 0.75
C GLY A 45 -0.53 -8.94 0.32
N ILE A 46 -0.71 -10.26 0.41
CA ILE A 46 -1.99 -10.91 0.10
C ILE A 46 -3.08 -10.45 1.08
N THR A 47 -2.79 -10.40 2.39
CA THR A 47 -3.72 -9.90 3.40
C THR A 47 -4.11 -8.45 3.12
N ALA A 48 -3.15 -7.58 2.81
CA ALA A 48 -3.43 -6.18 2.48
C ALA A 48 -4.29 -6.05 1.21
N ALA A 49 -4.03 -6.85 0.18
CA ALA A 49 -4.82 -6.85 -1.05
C ALA A 49 -6.27 -7.28 -0.80
N ILE A 50 -6.48 -8.36 -0.03
CA ILE A 50 -7.82 -8.83 0.35
C ILE A 50 -8.57 -7.76 1.12
N LEU A 51 -7.93 -7.13 2.11
CA LEU A 51 -8.54 -6.06 2.91
C LEU A 51 -8.88 -4.84 2.05
N GLY A 52 -8.00 -4.46 1.11
CA GLY A 52 -8.26 -3.37 0.18
C GLY A 52 -9.49 -3.63 -0.70
N VAL A 53 -9.60 -4.84 -1.27
CA VAL A 53 -10.77 -5.24 -2.06
C VAL A 53 -12.04 -5.27 -1.20
N ALA A 54 -11.98 -5.86 -0.01
CA ALA A 54 -13.12 -5.93 0.91
C ALA A 54 -13.60 -4.52 1.32
N LEU A 55 -12.69 -3.60 1.59
CA LEU A 55 -13.01 -2.22 1.93
C LEU A 55 -13.68 -1.49 0.76
N VAL A 56 -13.14 -1.62 -0.46
CA VAL A 56 -13.75 -1.04 -1.65
C VAL A 56 -15.15 -1.62 -1.87
N TRP A 57 -15.31 -2.93 -1.67
CA TRP A 57 -16.61 -3.61 -1.79
C TRP A 57 -17.61 -3.13 -0.73
N ILE A 58 -17.20 -2.86 0.51
CA ILE A 58 -18.10 -2.32 1.54
C ILE A 58 -18.50 -0.87 1.24
N ILE A 59 -17.58 -0.04 0.73
CA ILE A 59 -17.84 1.38 0.46
C ILE A 59 -18.69 1.57 -0.80
N ARG A 60 -18.49 0.73 -1.83
CA ARG A 60 -19.17 0.81 -3.12
C ARG A 60 -20.27 -0.24 -3.33
N GLY A 61 -20.44 -1.16 -2.38
CA GLY A 61 -21.41 -2.25 -2.41
C GLY A 61 -22.83 -1.80 -2.18
#